data_AF-A0A139CWY9-F1
#
_entry.id   AF-A0A139CWY9-F1
#
_cell.length_a   1.000
_cell.length_b   1.000
_cell.length_c   1.000
_cell.angle_alpha   90.00
_cell.angle_beta   90.00
_cell.angle_gamma   90.00
#
_symmetry.space_group_name_H-M   'P 1'
#
loop_
_entity.id
_entity.type
_entity.pdbx_description
1 polymer ?
#
loop_
_entity_poly.entity_id
_entity_poly.type
_entity_poly.pdbx_seq_one_letter_code
_entity_poly.pdbx_strand_id
1 'polypeptide(L)'
;MRLITRSLILFLILIFASQLVMAGQGGEVIQGEIVAVNVQQGIFLLKSEDVLKEYQINIDTRILRNGALTSLNSLRPVTVQDFQPALIRLNKEGEVTEIRVEYEVLPVEIKEVNQTQARIRLLLLNSNNLLEVSYNPKVDLVRNSQRVMLASLKSGDQGLVVLGLNNQVEKVQVRHYEY
;
A
#
# COMPACT_ATOMS: atom_id res chain seq x y z
N MET A 1 51.90 30.20 -6.94
CA MET A 1 50.46 30.52 -6.69
C MET A 1 49.48 29.67 -7.48
N ARG A 2 49.58 29.58 -8.83
CA ARG A 2 48.58 28.86 -9.65
C ARG A 2 48.42 27.35 -9.37
N LEU A 3 49.48 26.67 -8.91
CA LEU A 3 49.42 25.25 -8.55
C LEU A 3 48.69 25.01 -7.22
N ILE A 4 48.92 25.88 -6.23
CA ILE A 4 48.32 25.79 -4.89
C ILE A 4 46.81 26.03 -4.98
N THR A 5 46.38 27.01 -5.78
CA THR A 5 44.96 27.28 -6.02
C THR A 5 44.27 26.12 -6.75
N ARG A 6 44.93 25.46 -7.69
CA ARG A 6 44.37 24.28 -8.38
C ARG A 6 44.22 23.08 -7.45
N SER A 7 45.21 22.84 -6.58
CA SER A 7 45.15 21.79 -5.56
C SER A 7 44.01 22.04 -4.56
N LEU A 8 43.85 23.30 -4.11
CA LEU A 8 42.78 23.68 -3.18
C LEU A 8 41.39 23.48 -3.79
N ILE A 9 41.20 23.84 -5.06
CA ILE A 9 39.93 23.63 -5.77
C ILE A 9 39.61 22.14 -5.90
N LEU A 10 40.60 21.31 -6.24
CA LEU A 10 40.41 19.86 -6.34
C LEU A 10 40.03 19.24 -4.99
N PHE A 11 40.67 19.70 -3.92
CA PHE A 11 40.36 19.26 -2.56
C PHE A 11 38.94 19.65 -2.13
N LEU A 12 38.52 20.87 -2.47
CA LEU A 12 37.16 21.34 -2.20
C LEU A 12 36.11 20.51 -2.97
N ILE A 13 36.35 20.23 -4.25
CA ILE A 13 35.48 19.37 -5.06
C ILE A 13 35.38 17.96 -4.46
N LEU A 14 36.49 17.41 -3.96
CA LEU A 14 36.51 16.09 -3.33
C LEU A 14 35.65 16.04 -2.06
N ILE A 15 35.67 17.10 -1.24
CA ILE A 15 34.83 17.23 -0.04
C ILE A 15 33.35 17.33 -0.40
N PHE A 16 32.99 18.11 -1.43
CA PHE A 16 31.60 18.21 -1.86
C PHE A 16 31.09 16.91 -2.51
N ALA A 17 31.95 16.18 -3.23
CA ALA A 17 31.61 14.89 -3.82
C ALA A 17 31.35 13.81 -2.76
N SER A 18 32.07 13.82 -1.63
CA SER A 18 31.86 12.82 -0.57
C SER A 18 30.53 13.00 0.17
N GLN A 19 30.02 14.22 0.29
CA GLN A 19 28.71 14.47 0.89
C GLN A 19 27.54 13.97 0.01
N LEU A 20 27.71 14.00 -1.32
CA LEU A 20 26.70 13.47 -2.25
C LEU A 20 26.58 11.95 -2.18
N VAL A 21 27.67 11.23 -1.84
CA VAL A 21 27.65 9.77 -1.68
C VAL A 21 26.91 9.34 -0.40
N MET A 22 26.94 10.15 0.67
CA MET A 22 26.16 9.85 1.88
C MET A 22 24.65 10.07 1.67
N ALA A 23 24.25 11.01 0.83
CA ALA A 23 22.83 11.28 0.52
C ALA A 23 22.17 10.19 -0.35
N GLY A 24 22.95 9.35 -1.04
CA GLY A 24 22.44 8.35 -2.00
C GLY A 24 22.31 6.92 -1.48
N GLN A 25 22.67 6.64 -0.22
CA GLN A 25 22.56 5.29 0.34
C GLN A 25 21.12 5.07 0.82
N GLY A 26 20.38 4.30 0.03
CA GLY A 26 18.97 3.97 0.22
C GLY A 26 18.69 3.40 1.60
N GLY A 27 17.67 3.94 2.24
CA GLY A 27 17.19 3.41 3.51
C GLY A 27 16.30 2.19 3.33
N GLU A 28 15.99 1.55 4.45
CA GLU A 28 15.24 0.30 4.51
C GLU A 28 13.78 0.52 4.04
N VAL A 29 13.25 -0.45 3.31
CA VAL A 29 11.82 -0.49 2.94
C VAL A 29 11.18 -1.67 3.63
N ILE A 30 10.18 -1.39 4.45
CA ILE A 30 9.43 -2.36 5.23
C ILE A 30 8.01 -2.44 4.66
N GLN A 31 7.55 -3.65 4.37
CA GLN A 31 6.18 -3.91 3.96
C GLN A 31 5.40 -4.48 5.14
N GLY A 32 4.20 -3.96 5.39
CA GLY A 32 3.36 -4.47 6.46
C GLY A 32 1.95 -3.90 6.41
N GLU A 33 1.24 -4.03 7.52
CA GLU A 33 -0.13 -3.57 7.70
C GLU A 33 -0.18 -2.54 8.83
N ILE A 34 -0.79 -1.39 8.59
CA ILE A 34 -1.05 -0.40 9.64
C ILE A 34 -2.25 -0.86 10.44
N VAL A 35 -2.00 -1.22 11.70
CA VAL A 35 -3.02 -1.80 12.60
C VAL A 35 -3.62 -0.77 13.56
N ALA A 36 -2.89 0.31 13.85
CA ALA A 36 -3.37 1.39 14.71
C ALA A 36 -2.66 2.70 14.37
N VAL A 37 -3.35 3.82 14.62
CA VAL A 37 -2.83 5.17 14.37
C VAL A 37 -3.23 6.09 15.51
N ASN A 38 -2.25 6.71 16.17
CA ASN A 38 -2.45 7.79 17.11
C ASN A 38 -2.03 9.12 16.47
N VAL A 39 -3.02 9.85 15.95
CA VAL A 39 -2.79 11.13 15.27
C VAL A 39 -2.25 12.20 16.23
N GLN A 40 -2.65 12.18 17.51
CA GLN A 40 -2.23 13.19 18.48
C GLN A 40 -0.75 13.06 18.86
N GLN A 41 -0.26 11.82 18.89
CA GLN A 41 1.15 11.54 19.21
C GLN A 41 2.04 11.49 17.96
N GLY A 42 1.45 11.49 16.77
CA GLY A 42 2.20 11.31 15.52
C GLY A 42 2.80 9.92 15.43
N ILE A 43 2.03 8.89 15.80
CA ILE A 43 2.52 7.51 15.91
C ILE A 43 1.58 6.56 15.16
N PHE A 44 2.14 5.51 14.57
CA PHE A 44 1.38 4.37 14.05
C PHE A 44 2.03 3.05 14.43
N LEU A 45 1.20 2.01 14.51
CA LEU A 45 1.62 0.65 14.77
C LEU A 45 1.57 -0.14 13.45
N LEU A 46 2.70 -0.72 13.08
CA LEU A 46 2.85 -1.55 11.88
C LEU A 46 3.02 -3.00 12.30
N LYS A 47 2.24 -3.89 11.68
CA LYS A 47 2.47 -5.33 11.71
C LYS A 47 3.22 -5.74 10.44
N SER A 48 4.43 -6.22 10.57
CA SER A 48 5.21 -6.80 9.47
C SER A 48 5.52 -8.24 9.84
N GLU A 49 5.06 -9.19 9.01
CA GLU A 49 5.11 -10.62 9.34
C GLU A 49 4.44 -10.88 10.70
N ASP A 50 5.20 -11.34 11.71
CA ASP A 50 4.73 -11.56 13.09
C ASP A 50 5.26 -10.51 14.09
N VAL A 51 5.88 -9.44 13.60
CA VAL A 51 6.43 -8.36 14.43
C VAL A 51 5.50 -7.16 14.39
N LEU A 52 5.05 -6.74 15.58
CA LEU A 52 4.40 -5.46 15.79
C LEU A 52 5.44 -4.44 16.24
N LYS A 53 5.57 -3.36 15.48
CA LYS A 53 6.51 -2.27 15.80
C LYS A 53 5.85 -0.92 15.66
N GLU A 54 6.07 -0.09 16.67
CA GLU A 54 5.62 1.29 16.70
C GLU A 54 6.60 2.18 15.94
N TYR A 55 6.06 3.13 15.18
CA TYR A 55 6.82 4.10 14.42
C TYR A 55 6.28 5.50 14.68
N GLN A 56 7.19 6.44 14.88
CA GLN A 56 6.89 7.86 15.00
C GLN A 56 7.10 8.55 13.65
N ILE A 57 6.18 9.46 13.31
CA ILE A 57 6.29 10.30 12.12
C ILE A 57 6.93 11.65 12.47
N ASN A 58 7.80 12.10 11.59
CA ASN A 58 8.43 13.41 11.65
C ASN A 58 7.71 14.39 10.72
N ILE A 59 8.00 15.69 10.86
CA ILE A 59 7.40 16.73 10.02
C ILE A 59 7.73 16.56 8.52
N ASP A 60 8.89 15.96 8.25
CA ASP A 60 9.38 15.71 6.89
C ASP A 60 8.88 14.37 6.31
N THR A 61 8.12 13.59 7.09
CA THR A 61 7.58 12.31 6.62
C THR A 61 6.53 12.55 5.54
N ARG A 62 6.77 12.00 4.35
CA ARG A 62 5.80 12.06 3.24
C ARG A 62 4.80 10.93 3.37
N ILE A 63 3.53 11.27 3.56
CA ILE A 63 2.45 10.29 3.63
C ILE A 63 1.67 10.33 2.32
N LEU A 64 1.66 9.21 1.60
CA LEU A 64 1.02 9.06 0.30
C LEU A 64 -0.11 8.04 0.41
N ARG A 65 -1.31 8.44 -0.02
CA ARG A 65 -2.44 7.53 -0.24
C ARG A 65 -2.81 7.55 -1.72
N ASN A 66 -2.74 6.39 -2.37
CA ASN A 66 -3.01 6.24 -3.81
C ASN A 66 -2.18 7.27 -4.64
N GLY A 67 -0.93 7.48 -4.25
CA GLY A 67 -0.02 8.44 -4.90
C GLY A 67 -0.21 9.92 -4.54
N ALA A 68 -1.26 10.29 -3.79
CA ALA A 68 -1.52 11.67 -3.36
C ALA A 68 -1.03 11.93 -1.93
N LEU A 69 -0.47 13.12 -1.69
CA LEU A 69 -0.07 13.55 -0.34
C LEU A 69 -1.30 13.65 0.58
N THR A 70 -1.17 13.09 1.77
CA THR A 70 -2.25 13.03 2.77
C THR A 70 -1.69 13.21 4.19
N SER A 71 -2.56 13.15 5.19
CA SER A 71 -2.20 13.20 6.61
C SER A 71 -2.22 11.80 7.24
N LEU A 72 -1.57 11.67 8.41
CA LEU A 72 -1.58 10.44 9.21
C LEU A 72 -3.01 9.95 9.51
N ASN A 73 -3.97 10.86 9.64
CA ASN A 73 -5.36 10.52 9.91
C ASN A 73 -5.99 9.61 8.84
N SER A 74 -5.55 9.69 7.58
CA SER A 74 -6.09 8.84 6.51
C SER A 74 -5.63 7.38 6.58
N LEU A 75 -4.63 7.08 7.42
CA LEU A 75 -4.08 5.74 7.57
C LEU A 75 -4.82 4.90 8.61
N ARG A 76 -5.85 5.46 9.26
CA ARG A 76 -6.66 4.73 10.25
C ARG A 76 -7.29 3.49 9.61
N PRO A 77 -7.18 2.30 10.22
CA PRO A 77 -7.88 1.11 9.74
C PRO A 77 -9.37 1.38 9.53
N VAL A 78 -9.94 0.82 8.46
CA VAL A 78 -11.35 1.02 8.12
C VAL A 78 -12.23 0.27 9.11
N THR A 79 -11.81 -0.93 9.51
CA THR A 79 -12.43 -1.73 10.56
C THR A 79 -11.37 -2.34 11.46
N VAL A 80 -11.78 -2.91 12.59
CA VAL A 80 -10.89 -3.65 13.51
C VAL A 80 -10.26 -4.91 12.90
N GLN A 81 -10.72 -5.33 11.72
CA GLN A 81 -10.24 -6.51 10.99
C GLN A 81 -9.68 -6.18 9.60
N ASP A 82 -9.81 -4.92 9.15
CA ASP A 82 -9.34 -4.46 7.84
C ASP A 82 -8.20 -3.45 8.02
N PHE A 83 -7.00 -4.00 8.21
CA PHE A 83 -5.78 -3.21 8.27
C PHE A 83 -5.36 -2.72 6.88
N GLN A 84 -4.67 -1.58 6.84
CA GLN A 84 -4.25 -0.98 5.57
C GLN A 84 -2.84 -1.45 5.21
N PRO A 85 -2.64 -2.11 4.05
CA PRO A 85 -1.31 -2.49 3.61
C PRO A 85 -0.48 -1.24 3.30
N ALA A 86 0.77 -1.24 3.76
CA ALA A 86 1.65 -0.08 3.69
C ALA A 86 3.08 -0.47 3.33
N LEU A 87 3.74 0.42 2.60
CA LEU A 87 5.19 0.42 2.41
C LEU A 87 5.77 1.60 3.18
N ILE A 88 6.65 1.29 4.13
CA ILE A 88 7.33 2.26 4.98
C ILE A 88 8.78 2.36 4.53
N ARG A 89 9.26 3.56 4.21
CA ARG A 89 10.67 3.81 3.93
C ARG A 89 11.31 4.50 5.13
N LEU A 90 12.36 3.90 5.66
CA LEU A 90 13.19 4.49 6.71
C LEU A 90 14.40 5.22 6.10
N ASN A 91 14.99 6.17 6.82
CA ASN A 91 16.35 6.64 6.56
C ASN A 91 17.38 5.72 7.22
N LYS A 92 18.66 6.11 7.23
CA LYS A 92 19.74 5.31 7.84
C LYS A 92 19.68 5.33 9.37
N GLU A 93 19.08 6.37 9.91
CA GLU A 93 18.87 6.60 11.33
C GLU A 93 17.65 5.80 11.85
N GLY A 94 16.89 5.16 10.96
CA GLY A 94 15.71 4.35 11.29
C GLY A 94 14.42 5.17 11.41
N GLU A 95 14.44 6.45 11.02
CA GLU A 95 13.28 7.34 11.04
C GLU A 95 12.43 7.19 9.77
N VAL A 96 11.12 7.39 9.90
CA VAL A 96 10.19 7.24 8.78
C VAL A 96 10.28 8.45 7.84
N THR A 97 10.67 8.19 6.60
CA THR A 97 10.76 9.22 5.54
C THR A 97 9.57 9.22 4.60
N GLU A 98 8.98 8.05 4.34
CA GLU A 98 7.82 7.90 3.47
C GLU A 98 6.91 6.78 3.98
N ILE A 99 5.61 7.04 3.96
CA ILE A 99 4.57 6.05 4.16
C ILE A 99 3.73 6.03 2.90
N ARG A 100 3.65 4.89 2.21
CA ARG A 100 2.78 4.70 1.06
C ARG A 100 1.73 3.67 1.39
N VAL A 101 0.47 4.09 1.28
CA VAL A 101 -0.68 3.21 1.37
C VAL A 101 -1.45 3.30 0.08
N GLU A 102 -1.83 2.15 -0.44
CA GLU A 102 -2.72 2.07 -1.59
C GLU A 102 -3.91 1.24 -1.16
N TYR A 103 -5.06 1.89 -1.13
CA TYR A 103 -6.31 1.30 -0.71
C TYR A 103 -7.45 2.01 -1.44
N GLU A 104 -8.03 1.30 -2.40
CA GLU A 104 -9.15 1.78 -3.20
C GLU A 104 -10.29 0.78 -3.15
N VAL A 105 -11.51 1.28 -2.98
CA VAL A 105 -12.73 0.46 -2.95
C VAL A 105 -13.56 0.84 -4.16
N LEU A 106 -13.77 -0.12 -5.06
CA LEU A 106 -14.46 0.10 -6.33
C LEU A 106 -15.73 -0.76 -6.41
N PRO A 107 -16.87 -0.21 -6.85
CA PRO A 107 -18.09 -0.99 -7.05
C PRO A 107 -17.95 -1.89 -8.29
N VAL A 108 -18.37 -3.15 -8.16
CA VAL A 108 -18.21 -4.16 -9.20
C VAL A 108 -19.45 -5.04 -9.42
N GLU A 109 -19.53 -5.62 -10.61
CA GLU A 109 -20.41 -6.74 -10.93
C GLU A 109 -19.56 -7.90 -11.48
N ILE A 110 -19.81 -9.12 -11.00
CA ILE A 110 -19.17 -10.32 -11.56
C ILE A 110 -19.77 -10.60 -12.93
N LYS A 111 -18.94 -10.59 -13.98
CA LYS A 111 -19.34 -10.99 -15.34
C LYS A 111 -19.07 -12.45 -15.64
N GLU A 112 -18.02 -13.00 -15.06
CA GLU A 112 -17.63 -14.38 -15.31
C GLU A 112 -16.84 -14.94 -14.13
N VAL A 113 -17.05 -16.21 -13.80
CA VAL A 113 -16.26 -16.97 -12.83
C VAL A 113 -15.79 -18.25 -13.52
N ASN A 114 -14.48 -18.37 -13.73
CA ASN A 114 -13.86 -19.55 -14.29
C ASN A 114 -13.16 -20.33 -13.18
N GLN A 115 -13.81 -21.41 -12.73
CA GLN A 115 -13.28 -22.24 -11.64
C GLN A 115 -12.04 -23.03 -12.06
N THR A 116 -11.99 -23.50 -13.31
CA THR A 116 -10.87 -24.30 -13.84
C THR A 116 -9.57 -23.49 -13.90
N GLN A 117 -9.66 -22.22 -14.26
CA GLN A 117 -8.51 -21.31 -14.35
C GLN A 117 -8.30 -20.48 -13.08
N ALA A 118 -9.15 -20.63 -12.07
CA ALA A 118 -9.21 -19.78 -10.89
C ALA A 118 -9.24 -18.29 -11.24
N ARG A 119 -10.13 -17.88 -12.17
CA ARG A 119 -10.25 -16.48 -12.61
C ARG A 119 -11.65 -15.91 -12.37
N ILE A 120 -11.70 -14.63 -12.06
CA ILE A 120 -12.93 -13.83 -11.95
C ILE A 120 -12.80 -12.64 -12.88
N ARG A 121 -13.83 -12.36 -13.68
CA ARG A 121 -13.94 -11.10 -14.42
C ARG A 121 -14.94 -10.19 -13.74
N LEU A 122 -14.47 -9.02 -13.34
CA LEU A 122 -15.24 -7.99 -12.66
C LEU A 122 -15.45 -6.81 -13.61
N LEU A 123 -16.69 -6.35 -13.75
CA LEU A 123 -16.99 -5.06 -14.38
C LEU A 123 -16.95 -3.98 -13.30
N LEU A 124 -16.07 -2.99 -13.46
CA LEU A 124 -16.03 -1.80 -12.61
C LEU A 124 -17.21 -0.88 -12.97
N LEU A 125 -18.17 -0.71 -12.06
CA LEU A 125 -19.42 0.01 -12.35
C LEU A 125 -19.23 1.52 -12.52
N ASN A 126 -18.13 2.08 -12.03
CA ASN A 126 -17.81 3.50 -12.16
C ASN A 126 -17.18 3.89 -13.51
N SER A 127 -16.60 2.93 -14.23
CA SER A 127 -15.78 3.18 -15.43
C SER A 127 -16.13 2.28 -16.61
N ASN A 128 -16.98 1.28 -16.40
CA ASN A 128 -17.30 0.23 -17.38
C ASN A 128 -16.08 -0.56 -17.88
N ASN A 129 -14.97 -0.54 -17.13
CA ASN A 129 -13.78 -1.31 -17.44
C ASN A 129 -13.88 -2.73 -16.86
N LEU A 130 -13.29 -3.70 -17.56
CA LEU A 130 -13.15 -5.06 -17.07
C LEU A 130 -11.83 -5.22 -16.32
N LEU A 131 -11.92 -5.77 -15.11
CA LEU A 131 -10.80 -6.18 -14.27
C LEU A 131 -10.78 -7.71 -14.21
N GLU A 132 -9.68 -8.32 -14.66
CA GLU A 132 -9.47 -9.76 -14.54
C GLU A 132 -8.66 -10.06 -13.29
N VAL A 133 -9.20 -10.94 -12.44
CA VAL A 133 -8.61 -11.30 -11.15
C VAL A 133 -8.25 -12.77 -11.17
N SER A 134 -6.98 -13.07 -10.98
CA SER A 134 -6.52 -14.43 -10.72
C SER A 134 -6.71 -14.75 -9.23
N TYR A 135 -7.71 -15.56 -8.92
CA TYR A 135 -7.98 -16.00 -7.55
C TYR A 135 -6.81 -16.82 -7.02
N ASN A 136 -6.36 -16.45 -5.82
CA ASN A 136 -5.40 -17.19 -5.04
C ASN A 136 -5.79 -17.07 -3.55
N PRO A 137 -5.25 -17.92 -2.65
CA PRO A 137 -5.64 -17.91 -1.23
C PRO A 137 -5.38 -16.61 -0.46
N LYS A 138 -4.61 -15.67 -1.02
CA LYS A 138 -4.40 -14.34 -0.41
C LYS A 138 -5.56 -13.38 -0.72
N VAL A 139 -6.35 -13.64 -1.76
CA VAL A 139 -7.51 -12.82 -2.12
C VAL A 139 -8.70 -13.25 -1.28
N ASP A 140 -9.20 -12.33 -0.45
CA ASP A 140 -10.38 -12.57 0.37
C ASP A 140 -11.65 -12.50 -0.46
N LEU A 141 -12.34 -13.64 -0.61
CA LEU A 141 -13.67 -13.68 -1.19
C LEU A 141 -14.71 -13.68 -0.07
N VAL A 142 -15.59 -12.68 -0.09
CA VAL A 142 -16.62 -12.51 0.94
C VAL A 142 -17.99 -12.41 0.27
N ARG A 143 -18.95 -13.22 0.72
CA ARG A 143 -20.36 -13.13 0.34
C ARG A 143 -21.19 -12.97 1.60
N ASN A 144 -22.03 -11.94 1.66
CA ASN A 144 -22.90 -11.68 2.82
C ASN A 144 -22.14 -11.70 4.16
N SER A 145 -20.97 -11.06 4.20
CA SER A 145 -20.07 -10.99 5.37
C SER A 145 -19.44 -12.32 5.82
N GLN A 146 -19.52 -13.37 4.99
CA GLN A 146 -18.87 -14.65 5.25
C GLN A 146 -17.81 -14.92 4.20
N ARG A 147 -16.67 -15.48 4.63
CA ARG A 147 -15.63 -15.93 3.70
C ARG A 147 -16.17 -17.10 2.88
N VAL A 148 -16.01 -17.04 1.56
CA VAL A 148 -16.54 -18.06 0.65
C VAL A 148 -15.47 -18.54 -0.31
N MET A 149 -15.74 -19.68 -0.95
CA MET A 149 -14.90 -20.18 -2.03
C MET A 149 -15.30 -19.55 -3.36
N LEU A 150 -14.39 -19.60 -4.34
CA LEU A 150 -14.63 -19.15 -5.71
C LEU A 150 -15.91 -19.77 -6.30
N ALA A 151 -16.19 -21.04 -6.01
CA ALA A 151 -17.37 -21.75 -6.49
C ALA A 151 -18.70 -21.17 -5.99
N SER A 152 -18.68 -20.38 -4.92
CA SER A 152 -19.86 -19.73 -4.35
C SER A 152 -20.19 -18.40 -5.03
N LEU A 153 -19.33 -17.89 -5.91
CA LEU A 153 -19.56 -16.65 -6.66
C LEU A 153 -20.26 -16.96 -7.99
N LYS A 154 -21.13 -16.05 -8.44
CA LYS A 154 -21.93 -16.21 -9.66
C LYS A 154 -21.89 -14.95 -10.51
N SER A 155 -22.04 -15.13 -11.82
CA SER A 155 -22.28 -14.00 -12.73
C SER A 155 -23.53 -13.23 -12.28
N GLY A 156 -23.46 -11.90 -12.33
CA GLY A 156 -24.50 -10.98 -11.86
C GLY A 156 -24.40 -10.60 -10.39
N ASP A 157 -23.57 -11.28 -9.57
CA ASP A 157 -23.33 -10.85 -8.20
C ASP A 157 -22.70 -9.44 -8.21
N GLN A 158 -23.25 -8.52 -7.41
CA GLN A 158 -22.77 -7.15 -7.27
C GLN A 158 -22.10 -6.94 -5.92
N GLY A 159 -21.13 -6.03 -5.89
CA GLY A 159 -20.30 -5.87 -4.71
C GLY A 159 -19.26 -4.77 -4.81
N LEU A 160 -18.21 -4.93 -4.02
CA LEU A 160 -17.04 -4.07 -3.95
C LEU A 160 -15.80 -4.93 -4.19
N VAL A 161 -14.84 -4.39 -4.94
CA VAL A 161 -13.46 -4.88 -4.96
C VAL A 161 -12.60 -3.90 -4.17
N VAL A 162 -11.69 -4.44 -3.38
CA VAL A 162 -10.67 -3.69 -2.65
C VAL A 162 -9.33 -3.93 -3.33
N LEU A 163 -8.73 -2.85 -3.79
CA LEU A 163 -7.39 -2.82 -4.35
C LEU A 163 -6.41 -2.37 -3.28
N GLY A 164 -5.33 -3.13 -3.10
CA GLY A 164 -4.21 -2.84 -2.22
C GLY A 164 -3.01 -2.24 -2.97
N LEU A 165 -1.82 -2.57 -2.49
CA LEU A 165 -0.55 -2.12 -3.07
C LEU A 165 -0.38 -2.56 -4.53
N ASN A 166 0.06 -1.64 -5.37
CA ASN A 166 0.25 -1.80 -6.81
C ASN A 166 -1.02 -2.25 -7.55
N ASN A 167 -2.19 -1.79 -7.09
CA ASN A 167 -3.51 -2.18 -7.63
C ASN A 167 -3.79 -3.69 -7.58
N GLN A 168 -3.14 -4.43 -6.67
CA GLN A 168 -3.44 -5.84 -6.47
C GLN A 168 -4.79 -6.00 -5.79
N VAL A 169 -5.58 -6.98 -6.23
CA VAL A 169 -6.88 -7.26 -5.61
C VAL A 169 -6.66 -7.99 -4.30
N GLU A 170 -7.03 -7.36 -3.20
CA GLU A 170 -6.93 -7.94 -1.85
C GLU A 170 -8.24 -8.62 -1.44
N LYS A 171 -9.38 -8.02 -1.82
CA LYS A 171 -10.70 -8.50 -1.39
C LYS A 171 -11.76 -8.28 -2.45
N VAL A 172 -12.64 -9.26 -2.62
CA VAL A 172 -13.87 -9.16 -3.42
C VAL A 172 -15.03 -9.48 -2.50
N GLN A 173 -15.84 -8.46 -2.18
CA GLN A 173 -17.01 -8.60 -1.34
C GLN A 173 -18.27 -8.44 -2.17
N VAL A 174 -19.07 -9.50 -2.29
CA VAL A 174 -20.34 -9.49 -3.02
C VAL A 174 -21.54 -9.64 -2.10
N ARG A 175 -22.68 -9.13 -2.58
CA ARG A 175 -24.00 -9.35 -2.02
C ARG A 175 -24.83 -10.12 -3.03
N HIS A 176 -25.60 -11.08 -2.54
CA HIS A 176 -26.62 -11.68 -3.38
C HIS A 176 -27.80 -10.71 -3.50
N TYR A 177 -28.10 -10.27 -4.71
CA TYR A 177 -29.39 -9.64 -5.00
C TYR A 177 -30.25 -10.71 -5.68
N GLU A 178 -31.26 -11.21 -4.97
CA GLU A 178 -32.39 -11.86 -5.63
C GLU A 178 -33.21 -10.73 -6.27
N TYR A 179 -33.34 -10.77 -7.60
CA TYR A 179 -34.33 -9.99 -8.34
C TYR A 179 -35.56 -10.86 -8.59
#